data_AF-A0A382M1B6-F1
#
_entry.id   AF-A0A382M1B6-F1
#
_cell.length_a   1.000
_cell.length_b   1.000
_cell.length_c   1.000
_cell.angle_alpha   90.00
_cell.angle_beta   90.00
_cell.angle_gamma   90.00
#
_symmetry.space_group_name_H-M   'P 1'
#
loop_
_entity.id
_entity.type
_entity.pdbx_description
1 polymer ?
#
loop_
_entity_poly.entity_id
_entity_poly.type
_entity_poly.pdbx_seq_one_letter_code
_entity_poly.pdbx_strand_id
1 'polypeptide(L)'
;MSYSTPNLSVVVLAYRSGETLREFVDSLVYLLDREEPEWELVLVANHFSDDGDKTPEIAKQIAQSNVRIKAITRVKKGMMGWDMRSGLEAATG
;
A
#
# COMPACT_ATOMS: atom_id res chain seq x y z
N MET A 1 21.25 0.92 5.57
CA MET A 1 21.11 0.12 4.35
C MET A 1 20.59 1.05 3.27
N SER A 2 21.38 1.31 2.23
CA SER A 2 20.93 2.11 1.09
C SER A 2 20.18 1.16 0.17
N TYR A 3 18.86 1.26 0.14
CA TYR A 3 18.07 0.50 -0.84
C TYR A 3 18.26 1.17 -2.20
N SER A 4 18.36 0.36 -3.26
CA SER A 4 18.30 0.85 -4.63
C SER A 4 17.03 1.68 -4.81
N THR A 5 17.09 2.71 -5.64
CA THR A 5 15.88 3.35 -6.17
C THR A 5 15.01 2.28 -6.83
N PRO A 6 13.73 2.14 -6.45
CA PRO A 6 12.86 1.14 -7.06
C PRO A 6 12.72 1.40 -8.58
N ASN A 7 12.63 0.33 -9.35
CA ASN A 7 12.35 0.34 -10.79
C ASN A 7 10.85 0.19 -11.07
N LEU A 8 10.10 -0.41 -10.13
CA LEU A 8 8.65 -0.60 -10.23
C LEU A 8 7.92 -0.22 -8.93
N SER A 9 6.99 0.74 -9.07
CA SER A 9 6.07 1.13 -8.02
C SER A 9 4.70 0.51 -8.26
N VAL A 10 4.26 -0.36 -7.36
CA VAL A 10 2.90 -0.88 -7.38
C VAL A 10 2.04 -0.12 -6.38
N VAL A 11 1.03 0.59 -6.88
CA VAL A 11 0.06 1.31 -6.04
C VAL A 11 -1.22 0.49 -5.92
N VAL A 12 -1.58 0.11 -4.69
CA VAL A 12 -2.80 -0.67 -4.40
C VAL A 12 -3.76 0.18 -3.61
N LEU A 13 -4.97 0.36 -4.14
CA LEU A 13 -6.06 1.05 -3.43
C LEU A 13 -6.85 0.01 -2.62
N ALA A 14 -6.75 0.10 -1.30
CA ALA A 14 -7.42 -0.79 -0.37
C ALA A 14 -8.50 -0.01 0.40
N TYR A 15 -9.76 -0.43 0.29
CA TYR A 15 -10.87 0.18 1.02
C TYR A 15 -11.82 -0.92 1.46
N ARG A 16 -12.06 -1.01 2.78
CA ARG A 16 -12.87 -2.05 3.41
C ARG A 16 -12.45 -3.48 3.06
N SER A 17 -11.16 -3.69 2.82
CA SER A 17 -10.58 -4.99 2.52
C SER A 17 -10.36 -5.81 3.80
N GLY A 18 -10.13 -5.17 4.94
CA GLY A 18 -9.88 -5.85 6.21
C GLY A 18 -8.73 -6.87 6.10
N GLU A 19 -8.91 -8.05 6.69
CA GLU A 19 -7.87 -9.10 6.73
C GLU A 19 -7.52 -9.68 5.35
N THR A 20 -8.43 -9.61 4.37
CA THR A 20 -8.16 -10.10 3.00
C THR A 20 -7.01 -9.36 2.33
N LEU A 21 -6.66 -8.16 2.82
CA LEU A 21 -5.50 -7.41 2.35
C LEU A 21 -4.19 -8.18 2.59
N ARG A 22 -4.08 -8.97 3.66
CA ARG A 22 -2.84 -9.71 3.96
C ARG A 22 -2.53 -10.75 2.90
N GLU A 23 -3.49 -11.64 2.62
CA GLU A 23 -3.32 -12.70 1.63
C GLU A 23 -3.03 -12.14 0.23
N PHE A 24 -3.67 -11.02 -0.12
CA PHE A 24 -3.40 -10.31 -1.36
C PHE A 24 -1.97 -9.77 -1.40
N VAL A 25 -1.52 -9.09 -0.34
CA VAL A 25 -0.15 -8.54 -0.29
C VAL A 25 0.89 -9.64 -0.28
N ASP A 26 0.69 -10.72 0.45
CA ASP A 26 1.62 -11.86 0.50
C ASP A 26 1.80 -12.47 -0.91
N SER A 27 0.70 -12.64 -1.64
CA SER A 27 0.71 -13.14 -3.01
C SER A 27 1.40 -12.17 -3.98
N LEU A 28 1.15 -10.86 -3.82
CA LEU A 28 1.76 -9.83 -4.66
C LEU A 28 3.27 -9.72 -4.41
N VAL A 29 3.70 -9.74 -3.14
CA VAL A 29 5.11 -9.73 -2.75
C VAL A 29 5.83 -10.95 -3.32
N TYR A 30 5.23 -12.14 -3.23
CA TYR A 30 5.81 -13.36 -3.81
C TYR A 30 6.04 -13.24 -5.31
N LEU A 31 5.11 -12.61 -6.05
CA LEU A 31 5.27 -12.38 -7.49
C LEU A 31 6.34 -11.32 -7.78
N LEU A 32 6.33 -10.19 -7.06
CA LEU A 32 7.27 -9.11 -7.27
C LEU A 32 8.72 -9.54 -6.95
N ASP A 33 8.93 -10.28 -5.87
CA ASP A 33 10.25 -10.81 -5.52
C ASP A 33 10.83 -11.77 -6.58
N ARG A 34 9.97 -12.38 -7.42
CA ARG A 34 10.39 -13.29 -8.49
C ARG A 34 10.64 -12.59 -9.82
N GLU A 35 9.78 -11.64 -10.18
CA GLU A 35 9.74 -11.07 -11.53
C GLU A 35 10.44 -9.71 -11.65
N GLU A 36 10.42 -8.88 -10.59
CA GLU A 36 11.05 -7.56 -10.58
C GLU A 36 11.54 -7.21 -9.17
N PRO A 37 12.76 -7.63 -8.77
CA PRO A 37 13.22 -7.56 -7.37
C PRO A 37 13.42 -6.13 -6.84
N GLU A 38 13.56 -5.14 -7.73
CA GLU A 38 13.68 -3.71 -7.40
C GLU A 38 12.31 -3.03 -7.35
N TRP A 39 11.40 -3.58 -6.54
CA TRP A 39 10.04 -3.09 -6.39
C TRP A 39 9.83 -2.28 -5.11
N GLU A 40 8.81 -1.42 -5.16
CA GLU A 40 8.14 -0.90 -3.97
C GLU A 40 6.62 -1.07 -4.07
N LEU A 41 5.98 -1.18 -2.91
CA LEU A 41 4.53 -1.33 -2.81
C LEU A 41 3.95 -0.19 -1.98
N VAL A 42 3.04 0.58 -2.57
CA VAL A 42 2.32 1.65 -1.90
C VAL A 42 0.89 1.20 -1.64
N LEU A 43 0.59 0.87 -0.39
CA LEU A 43 -0.75 0.51 0.07
C LEU A 43 -1.52 1.76 0.48
N VAL A 44 -2.51 2.14 -0.31
CA VAL A 44 -3.40 3.26 -0.02
C VAL A 44 -4.65 2.73 0.69
N ALA A 45 -4.64 2.80 2.02
CA ALA A 45 -5.76 2.47 2.89
C ALA A 45 -6.37 3.75 3.50
N ASN A 46 -6.71 4.70 2.62
CA ASN A 46 -7.42 5.89 3.03
C ASN A 46 -8.89 5.54 3.35
N HIS A 47 -9.41 6.14 4.41
CA HIS A 47 -10.71 5.79 4.98
C HIS A 47 -11.54 7.04 5.25
N PHE A 48 -12.84 6.86 5.48
CA PHE A 48 -13.66 7.93 6.05
C PHE A 48 -13.55 7.86 7.58
N SER A 49 -13.58 9.01 8.25
CA SER A 49 -13.55 9.05 9.72
C SER A 49 -14.69 8.21 10.31
N ASP A 50 -14.35 7.42 11.33
CA ASP A 50 -15.30 6.64 12.14
C ASP A 50 -16.15 5.62 11.37
N ASP A 51 -15.67 5.13 10.21
CA ASP A 51 -16.39 4.16 9.39
C ASP A 51 -16.23 2.69 9.81
N GLY A 52 -15.43 2.43 10.86
CA GLY A 52 -15.16 1.09 11.41
C GLY A 52 -14.27 0.21 10.51
N ASP A 53 -13.69 0.77 9.44
CA ASP A 53 -12.80 0.05 8.56
C ASP A 53 -11.45 -0.24 9.25
N LYS A 54 -11.08 -1.51 9.36
CA LYS A 54 -9.80 -1.97 9.93
C LYS A 54 -8.66 -2.01 8.91
N THR A 55 -8.96 -1.76 7.64
CA THR A 55 -7.97 -1.76 6.55
C THR A 55 -6.78 -0.83 6.82
N PRO A 56 -6.96 0.39 7.37
CA PRO A 56 -5.85 1.29 7.68
C PRO A 56 -4.87 0.71 8.71
N GLU A 57 -5.36 0.08 9.78
CA GLU A 57 -4.52 -0.55 10.80
C GLU A 57 -3.74 -1.73 10.22
N ILE A 58 -4.40 -2.56 9.41
CA ILE A 58 -3.79 -3.72 8.77
C ILE A 58 -2.69 -3.27 7.79
N ALA A 59 -2.97 -2.26 6.95
CA ALA A 59 -1.97 -1.72 6.02
C ALA A 59 -0.72 -1.17 6.75
N LYS A 60 -0.90 -0.49 7.90
CA LYS A 60 0.22 -0.03 8.73
C LYS A 60 1.05 -1.19 9.26
N GLN A 61 0.42 -2.25 9.75
CA GLN A 61 1.13 -3.43 10.27
C GLN A 61 1.93 -4.13 9.18
N ILE A 62 1.36 -4.27 7.97
CA ILE A 62 2.06 -4.82 6.81
C ILE A 62 3.30 -3.98 6.49
N ALA A 63 3.17 -2.65 6.41
CA ALA A 63 4.30 -1.76 6.13
C ALA A 63 5.39 -1.79 7.21
N GLN A 64 5.04 -2.06 8.47
CA GLN A 64 6.03 -2.24 9.55
C GLN A 64 6.86 -3.53 9.38
N SER A 65 6.30 -4.56 8.77
CA SER A 65 7.00 -5.85 8.55
C SER A 65 7.92 -5.86 7.34
N ASN A 66 7.79 -4.92 6.39
CA ASN A 66 8.58 -4.90 5.18
C ASN A 66 8.88 -3.46 4.73
N VAL A 67 10.16 -3.10 4.75
CA VAL A 67 10.66 -1.76 4.43
C VAL A 67 10.38 -1.31 2.98
N ARG A 68 10.11 -2.25 2.05
CA ARG A 68 9.72 -1.96 0.66
C ARG A 68 8.23 -1.62 0.52
N ILE A 69 7.46 -1.72 1.61
CA ILE A 69 6.03 -1.43 1.63
C ILE A 69 5.78 -0.12 2.38
N LYS A 70 5.10 0.81 1.74
CA LYS A 70 4.61 2.08 2.32
C LYS A 70 3.11 1.99 2.53
N ALA A 71 2.61 2.52 3.64
CA ALA A 71 1.17 2.62 3.91
C ALA A 71 0.71 4.08 3.96
N ILE A 72 -0.30 4.43 3.16
CA ILE A 72 -0.99 5.72 3.19
C ILE A 72 -2.36 5.51 3.80
N THR A 73 -2.60 6.12 4.96
CA THR A 73 -3.80 5.88 5.78
C THR A 73 -4.43 7.19 6.21
N ARG A 74 -4.70 8.05 5.23
CA ARG A 74 -5.27 9.39 5.47
C ARG A 74 -6.79 9.30 5.53
N VAL A 75 -7.41 10.20 6.29
CA VAL A 75 -8.84 10.48 6.14
C VAL A 75 -9.05 11.09 4.75
N LYS A 76 -9.81 10.41 3.88
CA LYS A 76 -9.98 10.88 2.50
C LYS A 76 -10.94 12.06 2.41
N LYS A 77 -10.62 12.99 1.52
CA LYS A 77 -11.43 14.19 1.20
C LYS A 77 -12.11 14.07 -0.16
N GLY A 78 -12.25 12.85 -0.66
CA GLY A 78 -12.79 12.52 -1.97
C GLY A 78 -12.95 11.01 -2.15
N MET A 79 -13.18 10.60 -3.38
CA MET A 79 -13.36 9.19 -3.76
C MET A 79 -12.04 8.60 -4.30
N MET A 80 -12.12 7.55 -5.11
CA MET A 80 -10.97 6.82 -5.68
C MET A 80 -9.87 7.72 -6.27
N GLY A 81 -10.21 8.83 -6.93
CA GLY A 81 -9.22 9.76 -7.50
C GLY A 81 -8.31 10.42 -6.46
N TRP A 82 -8.83 10.65 -5.25
CA TRP A 82 -8.02 11.15 -4.12
C TRP A 82 -7.02 10.08 -3.67
N ASP A 83 -7.47 8.84 -3.59
CA ASP A 83 -6.66 7.71 -3.16
C ASP A 83 -5.54 7.43 -4.17
N MET A 84 -5.88 7.36 -5.45
CA MET A 84 -4.93 7.20 -6.54
C MET A 84 -3.87 8.30 -6.55
N ARG A 85 -4.29 9.57 -6.44
CA ARG A 85 -3.35 10.70 -6.38
C ARG A 85 -2.39 10.57 -5.21
N SER A 86 -2.91 10.27 -4.01
CA SER A 86 -2.07 10.13 -2.82
C SER A 86 -1.07 8.97 -2.94
N GLY A 87 -1.45 7.86 -3.58
CA GLY A 87 -0.57 6.74 -3.85
C GLY A 87 0.54 7.10 -4.82
N LEU A 88 0.20 7.74 -5.95
CA LEU A 88 1.16 8.16 -6.96
C LEU A 88 2.14 9.22 -6.43
N GLU A 89 1.70 10.12 -5.54
CA GLU A 89 2.57 11.10 -4.89
C GLU A 89 3.63 10.46 -3.96
N ALA A 90 3.41 9.24 -3.49
CA ALA A 90 4.33 8.52 -2.59
C ALA A 90 5.26 7.52 -3.30
N ALA A 91 4.93 7.18 -4.55
CA ALA A 91 5.72 6.33 -5.42
C ALA A 91 7.00 7.04 -5.87
N THR A 92 8.08 6.29 -6.02
CA THR A 92 9.45 6.76 -6.27
C THR A 92 10.17 6.05 -7.42
N GLY A 93 9.49 5.10 -8.09
CA GLY A 93 9.94 4.45 -9.32
C GLY A 93 9.12 3.20 -9.58
#